data_AF-A0A420K7Z4-F1
#
_entry.id   AF-A0A420K7Z4-F1
#
_cell.length_a   1.000
_cell.length_b   1.000
_cell.length_c   1.000
_cell.angle_alpha   90.00
_cell.angle_beta   90.00
_cell.angle_gamma   90.00
#
_symmetry.space_group_name_H-M   'P 1'
#
loop_
_entity.id
_entity.type
_entity.pdbx_description
1 polymer ?
#
loop_
_entity_poly.entity_id
_entity_poly.type
_entity_poly.pdbx_seq_one_letter_code
_entity_poly.pdbx_strand_id
1 'polypeptide(L)'
;MPLFHPLPSRTAAACMLGLLAAGCVAVPGDPYYDGGGYYSGSSSMTVYEQPGVIYTAPPVGWRDYPPPPPGWREDAWRERQWREAQQRRDAQRREFDRRREADRREAERREADRRRDMERRAKEERLLQHPDPNVVRARREQFERERRAEMEAERERRNQGMDQRPGGPRPDWR
;
A
#
# COMPACT_ATOMS: atom_id res chain seq x y z
N MET A 1 5.13 19.81 -54.38
CA MET A 1 6.47 19.20 -54.49
C MET A 1 7.16 19.26 -53.13
N PRO A 2 6.95 18.30 -52.21
CA PRO A 2 7.83 18.11 -51.06
C PRO A 2 8.82 16.97 -51.35
N LEU A 3 10.11 17.29 -51.43
CA LEU A 3 11.19 16.31 -51.40
C LEU A 3 11.81 16.35 -50.00
N PHE A 4 11.35 15.47 -49.11
CA PHE A 4 12.08 15.12 -47.90
C PHE A 4 12.57 13.69 -48.06
N HIS A 5 13.88 13.54 -48.27
CA HIS A 5 14.54 12.25 -48.29
C HIS A 5 14.59 11.67 -46.86
N PRO A 6 14.02 10.50 -46.58
CA PRO A 6 14.22 9.83 -45.30
C PRO A 6 15.63 9.23 -45.30
N LEU A 7 16.53 9.85 -44.54
CA LEU A 7 17.83 9.25 -44.21
C LEU A 7 17.59 7.94 -43.44
N PRO A 8 18.32 6.85 -43.77
CA PRO A 8 18.05 5.52 -43.24
C PRO A 8 18.48 5.44 -41.76
N SER A 9 17.50 5.27 -40.88
CA SER A 9 17.63 4.98 -39.44
C SER A 9 18.51 3.77 -39.09
N ARG A 10 18.98 3.01 -40.10
CA ARG A 10 19.84 1.85 -39.95
C ARG A 10 21.32 2.20 -39.73
N THR A 11 21.79 3.37 -40.15
CA THR A 11 23.21 3.75 -39.99
C THR A 11 23.54 4.24 -38.59
N ALA A 12 22.59 4.90 -37.90
CA ALA A 12 22.78 5.38 -36.53
C ALA A 12 23.00 4.22 -35.53
N ALA A 13 22.30 3.10 -35.71
CA ALA A 13 22.44 1.92 -34.86
C ALA A 13 23.79 1.22 -35.03
N ALA A 14 24.36 1.22 -36.24
CA ALA A 14 25.66 0.62 -36.51
C ALA A 14 26.81 1.40 -35.87
N CYS A 15 26.74 2.74 -35.82
CA CYS A 15 27.77 3.57 -35.17
C CYS A 15 27.81 3.37 -33.65
N MET A 16 26.67 3.16 -32.99
CA MET A 16 26.61 2.89 -31.55
C MET A 16 27.25 1.56 -31.17
N LEU A 17 27.08 0.52 -32.00
CA LEU A 17 27.68 -0.80 -31.75
C LEU A 17 29.20 -0.83 -32.02
N GLY A 18 29.68 -0.04 -32.99
CA GLY A 18 31.11 0.06 -33.29
C GLY A 18 31.94 0.71 -32.17
N LEU A 19 31.38 1.72 -31.49
CA LEU A 19 32.04 2.38 -30.35
C LEU A 19 32.11 1.49 -29.10
N LEU A 20 31.17 0.55 -28.94
CA LEU A 20 31.12 -0.36 -27.80
C LEU A 20 32.14 -1.51 -27.93
N ALA A 21 32.46 -1.93 -29.16
CA ALA A 21 33.48 -2.96 -29.41
C ALA A 21 34.92 -2.41 -29.32
N ALA A 22 35.15 -1.15 -29.67
CA ALA A 22 36.46 -0.50 -29.56
C ALA A 22 36.78 0.03 -28.15
N GLY A 23 35.79 0.16 -27.27
CA GLY A 23 35.96 0.55 -25.86
C GLY A 23 36.34 -0.58 -24.91
N CYS A 24 36.50 -1.81 -25.40
CA CYS A 24 36.81 -3.00 -24.58
C CYS A 24 38.30 -3.42 -24.59
N VAL A 25 39.21 -2.53 -24.98
CA VAL A 25 40.66 -2.72 -24.79
C VAL A 25 41.24 -1.47 -24.13
N ALA A 26 42.03 -1.69 -23.08
CA ALA A 26 42.65 -0.70 -22.21
C ALA A 26 41.74 -0.10 -21.11
N VAL A 27 41.40 -0.94 -20.13
CA VAL A 27 41.47 -0.45 -18.74
C VAL A 27 42.94 -0.09 -18.50
N PRO A 28 43.30 1.19 -18.28
CA PRO A 28 44.63 1.51 -17.78
C PRO A 28 44.78 0.79 -16.43
N GLY A 29 45.82 -0.02 -16.34
CA GLY A 29 46.08 -0.92 -15.22
C GLY A 29 45.74 -0.29 -13.89
N ASP A 30 44.88 -0.98 -13.16
CA ASP A 30 44.68 -0.73 -11.75
C ASP A 30 46.06 -0.81 -11.05
N PRO A 31 46.56 0.26 -10.42
CA PRO A 31 47.89 0.27 -9.81
C PRO A 31 48.01 -0.72 -8.64
N TYR A 32 46.91 -1.37 -8.23
CA TYR A 32 46.94 -2.39 -7.19
C TYR A 32 47.49 -3.75 -7.65
N TYR A 33 47.69 -3.97 -8.95
CA TYR A 33 48.21 -5.24 -9.48
C TYR A 33 49.45 -5.13 -10.37
N ASP A 34 50.04 -3.95 -10.52
CA ASP A 34 51.40 -3.82 -11.09
C ASP A 34 52.43 -3.80 -9.96
N GLY A 35 52.54 -4.97 -9.31
CA GLY A 35 53.38 -5.20 -8.15
C GLY A 35 54.24 -6.44 -8.32
N GLY A 36 54.78 -6.66 -9.52
CA GLY A 36 55.89 -7.57 -9.75
C GLY A 36 57.15 -7.05 -9.04
N GLY A 37 57.22 -7.27 -7.73
CA GLY A 37 58.31 -6.79 -6.88
C GLY A 37 59.02 -7.93 -6.18
N TYR A 38 60.01 -8.51 -6.86
CA TYR A 38 61.14 -9.15 -6.18
C TYR A 38 61.78 -8.11 -5.25
N TYR A 39 61.92 -8.44 -3.96
CA TYR A 39 62.82 -7.81 -2.97
C TYR A 39 63.21 -6.33 -3.22
N SER A 40 62.59 -5.38 -2.51
CA SER A 40 63.15 -4.02 -2.42
C SER A 40 64.09 -3.94 -1.21
N GLY A 41 65.38 -4.02 -1.47
CA GLY A 41 66.41 -3.65 -0.51
C GLY A 41 66.45 -2.13 -0.34
N SER A 42 66.36 -1.70 0.93
CA SER A 42 66.86 -0.42 1.45
C SER A 42 66.39 0.86 0.73
N SER A 43 65.37 1.53 1.29
CA SER A 43 65.40 2.99 1.40
C SER A 43 64.53 3.48 2.55
N SER A 44 65.17 4.24 3.43
CA SER A 44 64.62 4.98 4.55
C SER A 44 63.57 5.99 4.10
N MET A 45 62.30 5.76 4.44
CA MET A 45 61.24 6.77 4.33
C MET A 45 60.51 6.82 5.68
N THR A 46 60.64 7.96 6.37
CA THR A 46 60.01 8.24 7.66
C THR A 46 58.49 8.30 7.49
N VAL A 47 57.79 7.25 7.94
CA VAL A 47 56.32 7.20 7.98
C VAL A 47 55.86 7.87 9.27
N TYR A 48 55.08 8.94 9.13
CA TYR A 48 54.33 9.59 10.21
C TYR A 48 53.52 8.56 10.99
N GLU A 49 53.47 8.72 12.32
CA GLU A 49 52.61 7.99 13.27
C GLU A 49 51.22 7.73 12.69
N GLN A 50 51.01 6.51 12.22
CA GLN A 50 49.70 5.97 11.90
C GLN A 50 49.34 5.03 13.05
N PRO A 51 48.17 5.20 13.72
CA PRO A 51 47.80 4.36 14.86
C PRO A 51 47.78 2.91 14.40
N GLY A 52 48.58 2.08 15.08
CA GLY A 52 49.02 0.80 14.59
C GLY A 52 47.89 -0.07 14.06
N VAL A 53 47.92 -0.36 12.76
CA VAL A 53 47.43 -1.65 12.29
C VAL A 53 48.40 -2.65 12.88
N ILE A 54 48.08 -3.15 14.06
CA ILE A 54 48.74 -4.31 14.62
C ILE A 54 48.40 -5.43 13.65
N TYR A 55 49.25 -5.67 12.66
CA TYR A 55 49.45 -7.05 12.20
C TYR A 55 49.95 -7.77 13.43
N THR A 56 49.01 -8.20 14.28
CA THR A 56 49.32 -9.14 15.36
C THR A 56 49.90 -10.31 14.60
N ALA A 57 51.22 -10.47 14.68
CA ALA A 57 51.87 -11.67 14.21
C ALA A 57 51.03 -12.82 14.77
N PRO A 58 50.52 -13.72 13.90
CA PRO A 58 49.66 -14.79 14.37
C PRO A 58 50.40 -15.49 15.53
N PRO A 59 49.75 -15.71 16.69
CA PRO A 59 50.39 -16.29 17.86
C PRO A 59 51.35 -17.41 17.49
N VAL A 60 52.56 -17.40 18.05
CA VAL A 60 53.58 -18.43 17.82
C VAL A 60 52.99 -19.77 18.27
N GLY A 61 52.37 -20.52 17.34
CA GLY A 61 51.50 -21.66 17.65
C GLY A 61 50.44 -21.99 16.57
N TRP A 62 50.15 -21.09 15.62
CA TRP A 62 49.25 -21.44 14.48
C TRP A 62 49.82 -22.52 13.54
N ARG A 63 51.12 -22.84 13.65
CA ARG A 63 51.76 -23.90 12.86
C ARG A 63 51.31 -25.30 13.25
N ASP A 64 50.75 -25.48 14.45
CA ASP A 64 50.30 -26.78 14.96
C ASP A 64 48.84 -27.09 14.59
N TYR A 65 48.17 -26.19 13.87
CA TYR A 65 46.85 -26.47 13.33
C TYR A 65 46.99 -27.31 12.05
N PRO A 66 46.36 -28.50 11.99
CA PRO A 66 46.31 -29.25 10.75
C PRO A 66 45.65 -28.37 9.68
N PRO A 67 46.21 -28.33 8.45
CA PRO A 67 45.58 -27.59 7.37
C PRO A 67 44.15 -28.12 7.19
N PRO A 68 43.17 -27.23 6.95
CA PRO A 68 41.80 -27.68 6.81
C PRO A 68 41.70 -28.68 5.66
N PRO A 69 40.79 -29.66 5.75
CA PRO A 69 40.67 -30.70 4.74
C PRO A 69 40.50 -30.10 3.32
N PRO A 70 41.08 -30.72 2.29
CA PRO A 70 40.78 -30.35 0.90
C PRO A 70 39.26 -30.37 0.69
N GLY A 71 38.70 -29.30 0.11
CA GLY A 71 37.26 -29.18 -0.14
C GLY A 71 36.42 -28.59 1.00
N TRP A 72 36.97 -28.36 2.20
CA TRP A 72 36.17 -27.86 3.33
C TRP A 72 35.46 -26.52 3.04
N ARG A 73 36.08 -25.64 2.23
CA ARG A 73 35.49 -24.35 1.84
C ARG A 73 34.30 -24.55 0.90
N GLU A 74 34.39 -25.51 -0.01
CA GLU A 74 33.32 -25.84 -0.96
C GLU A 74 32.15 -26.53 -0.25
N ASP A 75 32.44 -27.42 0.69
CA ASP A 75 31.41 -28.07 1.52
C ASP A 75 30.72 -27.06 2.44
N ALA A 76 31.48 -26.19 3.12
CA ALA A 76 30.91 -25.12 3.95
C ALA A 76 30.07 -24.13 3.12
N TRP A 77 30.51 -23.81 1.90
CA TRP A 77 29.75 -23.00 0.97
C TRP A 77 28.45 -23.70 0.53
N ARG A 78 28.52 -24.99 0.16
CA ARG A 78 27.36 -25.80 -0.23
C ARG A 78 26.36 -25.94 0.91
N GLU A 79 26.84 -26.16 2.13
CA GLU A 79 26.01 -26.25 3.32
C GLU A 79 25.31 -24.91 3.62
N ARG A 80 26.02 -23.79 3.48
CA ARG A 80 25.43 -22.45 3.60
C ARG A 80 24.34 -22.23 2.55
N GLN A 81 24.60 -22.60 1.29
CA GLN A 81 23.60 -22.51 0.22
C GLN A 81 22.38 -23.38 0.48
N TRP A 82 22.57 -24.61 0.98
CA TRP A 82 21.46 -25.48 1.34
C TRP A 82 20.61 -24.91 2.48
N ARG A 83 21.26 -24.40 3.55
CA ARG A 83 20.54 -23.75 4.66
C ARG A 83 19.78 -22.51 4.20
N GLU A 84 20.38 -21.68 3.35
CA GLU A 84 19.73 -20.50 2.80
C GLU A 84 18.54 -20.87 1.90
N ALA A 85 18.67 -21.89 1.06
CA ALA A 85 17.58 -22.41 0.25
C ALA A 85 16.43 -22.98 1.10
N GLN A 86 16.73 -23.68 2.19
CA GLN A 86 15.74 -24.14 3.16
C GLN A 86 15.01 -22.97 3.81
N GLN A 87 15.74 -21.98 4.34
CA GLN A 87 15.14 -20.79 4.94
C GLN A 87 14.23 -20.05 3.96
N ARG A 88 14.63 -19.92 2.69
CA ARG A 88 13.79 -19.31 1.65
C ARG A 88 12.51 -20.10 1.41
N ARG A 89 12.58 -21.43 1.33
CA ARG A 89 11.39 -22.29 1.16
C ARG A 89 10.45 -22.19 2.36
N ASP A 90 10.98 -22.20 3.57
CA ASP A 90 10.18 -22.06 4.78
C ASP A 90 9.53 -20.69 4.90
N ALA A 91 10.26 -19.63 4.55
CA ALA A 91 9.70 -18.28 4.50
C ALA A 91 8.56 -18.18 3.46
N GLN A 92 8.75 -18.78 2.28
CA GLN A 92 7.70 -18.83 1.25
C GLN A 92 6.47 -19.62 1.72
N ARG A 93 6.65 -20.78 2.38
CA ARG A 93 5.53 -21.55 2.95
C ARG A 93 4.75 -20.72 3.97
N ARG A 94 5.46 -20.08 4.91
CA ARG A 94 4.81 -19.20 5.91
C ARG A 94 4.11 -18.00 5.29
N GLU A 95 4.64 -17.45 4.21
CA GLU A 95 3.96 -16.37 3.47
C GLU A 95 2.70 -16.88 2.78
N PHE A 96 2.79 -18.03 2.10
CA PHE A 96 1.65 -18.65 1.44
C PHE A 96 0.53 -18.97 2.43
N ASP A 97 0.86 -19.55 3.57
CA ASP A 97 -0.10 -19.86 4.63
C ASP A 97 -0.74 -18.59 5.20
N ARG A 98 0.04 -17.53 5.43
CA ARG A 98 -0.49 -16.22 5.86
C ARG A 98 -1.44 -15.62 4.84
N ARG A 99 -1.11 -15.66 3.55
CA ARG A 99 -1.99 -15.18 2.47
C ARG A 99 -3.28 -15.98 2.42
N ARG A 100 -3.19 -17.31 2.45
CA ARG A 100 -4.36 -18.19 2.45
C ARG A 100 -5.28 -17.94 3.65
N GLU A 101 -4.72 -17.68 4.82
CA GLU A 101 -5.50 -17.34 6.01
C GLU A 101 -6.16 -15.96 5.90
N ALA A 102 -5.45 -14.97 5.35
CA ALA A 102 -6.00 -13.64 5.07
C ALA A 102 -7.18 -13.72 4.09
N ASP A 103 -7.01 -14.46 2.98
CA ASP A 103 -8.05 -14.68 1.98
C ASP A 103 -9.27 -15.37 2.59
N ARG A 104 -9.06 -16.36 3.46
CA ARG A 104 -10.15 -17.05 4.18
C ARG A 104 -10.92 -16.09 5.09
N ARG A 105 -10.21 -15.30 5.90
CA ARG A 105 -10.84 -14.31 6.79
C ARG A 105 -11.59 -13.23 6.01
N GLU A 106 -11.08 -12.83 4.84
CA GLU A 106 -11.77 -11.89 3.96
C GLU A 106 -13.04 -12.51 3.36
N ALA A 107 -12.96 -13.76 2.89
CA ALA A 107 -14.13 -14.48 2.37
C ALA A 107 -15.23 -14.61 3.44
N GLU A 108 -14.87 -14.96 4.68
CA GLU A 108 -15.79 -15.04 5.82
C GLU A 108 -16.43 -13.68 6.13
N ARG A 109 -15.66 -12.59 6.09
CA ARG A 109 -16.21 -11.22 6.26
C ARG A 109 -17.20 -10.88 5.16
N ARG A 110 -16.85 -11.14 3.89
CA ARG A 110 -17.72 -10.91 2.73
C ARG A 110 -19.00 -11.74 2.80
N GLU A 111 -18.93 -12.95 3.35
CA GLU A 111 -20.10 -13.80 3.56
C GLU A 111 -20.98 -13.28 4.70
N ALA A 112 -20.37 -12.90 5.83
CA ALA A 112 -21.09 -12.30 6.95
C ALA A 112 -21.80 -11.00 6.56
N ASP A 113 -21.14 -10.15 5.77
CA ASP A 113 -21.73 -8.91 5.25
C ASP A 113 -22.88 -9.19 4.28
N ARG A 114 -22.72 -10.17 3.37
CA ARG A 114 -23.82 -10.62 2.51
C ARG A 114 -25.01 -11.13 3.31
N ARG A 115 -24.77 -11.91 4.36
CA ARG A 115 -25.84 -12.42 5.24
C ARG A 115 -26.56 -11.29 5.97
N ARG A 116 -25.82 -10.32 6.51
CA ARG A 116 -26.42 -9.13 7.14
C ARG A 116 -27.22 -8.31 6.16
N ASP A 117 -26.75 -8.16 4.92
CA ASP A 117 -27.49 -7.43 3.88
C ASP A 117 -28.79 -8.14 3.51
N MET A 118 -28.75 -9.46 3.32
CA MET A 118 -29.96 -10.26 3.09
C MET A 118 -30.94 -10.16 4.26
N GLU A 119 -30.46 -10.20 5.49
CA GLU A 119 -31.30 -10.03 6.69
C GLU A 119 -31.92 -8.63 6.76
N ARG A 120 -31.16 -7.58 6.44
CA ARG A 120 -31.69 -6.21 6.35
C ARG A 120 -32.79 -6.12 5.30
N ARG A 121 -32.55 -6.64 4.10
CA ARG A 121 -33.54 -6.64 3.01
C ARG A 121 -34.78 -7.43 3.38
N ALA A 122 -34.62 -8.61 3.99
CA ALA A 122 -35.76 -9.42 4.44
C ALA A 122 -36.56 -8.71 5.55
N LYS A 123 -35.89 -8.01 6.46
CA LYS A 123 -36.55 -7.21 7.50
C LYS A 123 -37.29 -6.02 6.90
N GLU A 124 -36.68 -5.34 5.94
CA GLU A 124 -37.29 -4.22 5.21
C GLU A 124 -38.51 -4.68 4.41
N GLU A 125 -38.38 -5.77 3.66
CA GLU A 125 -39.48 -6.39 2.92
C GLU A 125 -40.63 -6.80 3.85
N ARG A 126 -40.30 -7.38 5.02
CA ARG A 126 -41.30 -7.72 6.04
C ARG A 126 -42.00 -6.47 6.60
N LEU A 127 -41.29 -5.37 6.79
CA LEU A 127 -41.89 -4.09 7.22
C LEU A 127 -42.77 -3.46 6.14
N LEU A 128 -42.42 -3.63 4.86
CA LEU A 128 -43.24 -3.18 3.74
C LEU A 128 -44.53 -3.99 3.61
N GLN A 129 -44.44 -5.32 3.77
CA GLN A 129 -45.59 -6.22 3.66
C GLN A 129 -46.50 -6.18 4.90
N HIS A 130 -45.90 -6.04 6.07
CA HIS A 130 -46.59 -5.94 7.35
C HIS A 130 -46.08 -4.73 8.12
N PRO A 131 -46.54 -3.50 7.76
CA PRO A 131 -46.20 -2.31 8.50
C PRO A 131 -46.64 -2.45 9.95
N ASP A 132 -45.76 -2.06 10.87
CA ASP A 132 -45.98 -2.23 12.31
C ASP A 132 -47.31 -1.55 12.72
N PRO A 133 -48.26 -2.30 13.31
CA PRO A 133 -49.57 -1.76 13.68
C PRO A 133 -49.48 -0.57 14.64
N ASN A 134 -48.42 -0.46 15.44
CA ASN A 134 -48.19 0.71 16.30
C ASN A 134 -47.82 1.96 15.49
N VAL A 135 -46.97 1.80 14.48
CA VAL A 135 -46.59 2.88 13.56
C VAL A 135 -47.80 3.35 12.75
N VAL A 136 -48.63 2.40 12.27
CA VAL A 136 -49.88 2.72 11.57
C VAL A 136 -50.86 3.47 12.49
N ARG A 137 -51.02 3.03 13.75
CA ARG A 137 -51.85 3.74 14.74
C ARG A 137 -51.33 5.15 15.04
N ALA A 138 -50.04 5.30 15.30
CA ALA A 138 -49.43 6.60 15.57
C ALA A 138 -49.62 7.56 14.39
N ARG A 139 -49.42 7.07 13.16
CA ARG A 139 -49.63 7.88 11.94
C ARG A 139 -51.10 8.30 11.78
N ARG A 140 -52.04 7.42 12.11
CA ARG A 140 -53.47 7.73 12.09
C ARG A 140 -53.85 8.78 13.13
N GLU A 141 -53.35 8.65 14.36
CA GLU A 141 -53.58 9.63 15.42
C GLU A 141 -53.01 11.01 15.08
N GLN A 142 -51.82 11.04 14.46
CA GLN A 142 -51.22 12.28 13.99
C GLN A 142 -52.08 12.97 12.92
N PHE A 143 -52.55 12.21 11.94
CA PHE A 143 -53.43 12.72 10.90
C PHE A 143 -54.77 13.23 11.48
N GLU A 144 -55.34 12.54 12.47
CA GLU A 144 -56.55 12.99 13.16
C GLU A 144 -56.31 14.27 13.97
N ARG A 145 -55.14 14.44 14.59
CA ARG A 145 -54.75 15.69 15.28
C ARG A 145 -54.61 16.85 14.32
N GLU A 146 -53.92 16.65 13.19
CA GLU A 146 -53.76 17.67 12.15
C GLU A 146 -55.13 18.08 11.59
N ARG A 147 -56.02 17.13 11.30
CA ARG A 147 -57.37 17.44 10.82
C ARG A 147 -58.20 18.22 11.85
N ARG A 148 -58.03 17.93 13.15
CA ARG A 148 -58.69 18.70 14.22
C ARG A 148 -58.14 20.12 14.31
N ALA A 149 -56.82 20.26 14.27
CA ALA A 149 -56.16 21.57 14.28
C ALA A 149 -56.55 22.42 13.05
N GLU A 150 -56.69 21.80 11.88
CA GLU A 150 -57.15 22.46 10.66
C GLU A 150 -58.60 22.96 10.79
N MET A 151 -59.52 22.13 11.30
CA MET A 151 -60.90 22.56 11.55
C MET A 151 -61.00 23.65 12.61
N GLU A 152 -60.14 23.63 13.62
CA GLU A 152 -60.08 24.67 14.64
C GLU A 152 -59.55 25.99 14.05
N ALA A 153 -58.50 25.93 13.24
CA ALA A 153 -57.98 27.09 12.52
C ALA A 153 -59.00 27.66 11.51
N GLU A 154 -59.77 26.80 10.83
CA GLU A 154 -60.84 27.24 9.93
C GLU A 154 -61.99 27.91 10.70
N ARG A 155 -62.38 27.36 11.86
CA ARG A 155 -63.35 27.99 12.76
C ARG A 155 -62.85 29.34 13.25
N GLU A 156 -61.58 29.43 13.64
CA GLU A 156 -60.97 30.67 14.09
C GLU A 156 -60.95 31.72 12.97
N ARG A 157 -60.59 31.34 11.74
CA ARG A 157 -60.68 32.21 10.56
C ARG A 157 -62.12 32.68 10.30
N ARG A 158 -63.11 31.79 10.42
CA ARG A 158 -64.52 32.14 10.27
C ARG A 158 -64.99 33.08 11.38
N ASN A 159 -64.53 32.89 12.61
CA ASN A 159 -64.88 33.74 13.75
C ASN A 159 -64.24 35.13 13.63
N GLN A 160 -62.96 35.20 13.26
CA GLN A 160 -62.26 36.46 12.94
C GLN A 160 -62.92 37.20 11.77
N GLY A 161 -63.45 36.48 10.77
CA GLY A 161 -64.23 37.08 9.68
C GLY A 161 -65.60 37.65 10.11
N MET A 162 -66.16 37.18 11.23
CA MET A 162 -67.39 37.72 11.83
C MET A 162 -67.10 38.90 12.76
N ASP A 163 -65.98 38.88 13.50
CA ASP A 163 -65.57 39.96 14.41
C ASP A 163 -65.05 41.22 13.68
N GLN A 164 -64.66 41.09 12.40
CA GLN A 164 -64.28 42.23 11.54
C GLN A 164 -65.46 42.97 10.90
N ARG A 165 -66.72 42.69 11.24
CA ARG A 165 -67.84 43.54 10.82
C ARG A 165 -67.70 44.91 11.51
N PRO A 166 -67.35 45.99 10.80
CA PRO A 166 -67.26 47.30 11.43
C PRO A 166 -68.67 47.65 11.87
N GLY A 167 -68.85 47.97 13.14
CA GLY A 167 -70.03 48.70 13.59
C GLY A 167 -70.13 49.96 12.74
N GLY A 168 -71.03 49.95 11.77
CA GLY A 168 -71.24 51.07 10.87
C GLY A 168 -71.53 52.34 11.66
N PRO A 169 -71.12 53.52 11.16
CA PRO A 169 -71.29 54.78 11.87
C PRO A 169 -72.77 54.96 12.23
N ARG A 170 -73.06 55.16 13.53
CA ARG A 170 -74.39 55.54 13.99
C ARG A 170 -74.73 56.90 13.36
N PRO A 171 -75.86 57.06 12.67
CA PRO A 171 -76.24 58.35 12.12
C PRO A 171 -76.53 59.31 13.28
N ASP A 172 -75.75 60.37 13.40
CA ASP A 172 -76.11 61.50 14.23
C ASP A 172 -77.05 62.41 13.43
N TRP A 173 -78.28 62.55 13.92
CA TRP A 173 -79.19 63.57 13.44
C TRP A 173 -79.10 64.73 14.43
N ARG A 174 -78.47 65.83 14.03
CA ARG A 174 -78.55 67.13 14.69
C ARG A 174 -78.45 68.25 13.66
#